data_AF-A0A9J6CCY7-F1
#
_entry.id   AF-A0A9J6CCY7-F1
#
_cell.length_a   1.000
_cell.length_b   1.000
_cell.length_c   1.000
_cell.angle_alpha   90.00
_cell.angle_beta   90.00
_cell.angle_gamma   90.00
#
_symmetry.space_group_name_H-M   'P 1'
#
loop_
_entity.id
_entity.type
_entity.pdbx_description
1 polymer ?
#
loop_
_entity_poly.entity_id
_entity_poly.type
_entity_poly.pdbx_seq_one_letter_code
_entity_poly.pdbx_strand_id
1 'polypeptide(L)'
;MFQLLTDAPNPRAVFSSRAVGEPPLFLASSVYFAIKEAIGAARKEEGLDSHFYLQAPATAARIRVACQDKIVEKFETLKNESLTPWNVDLYN
;
A
#
# COMPACT_ATOMS: atom_id res chain seq x y z
N MET A 1 -1.43 -17.08 -14.10
CA MET A 1 -1.11 -18.50 -13.85
C MET A 1 -0.47 -18.58 -12.48
N PHE A 2 -0.99 -19.40 -11.56
CA PHE A 2 -0.38 -19.63 -10.25
C PHE A 2 0.41 -20.94 -10.30
N GLN A 3 1.59 -20.99 -9.67
CA GLN A 3 2.49 -22.14 -9.67
C GLN A 3 2.71 -22.64 -8.25
N LEU A 4 2.73 -23.96 -8.09
CA LEU A 4 3.09 -24.63 -6.84
C LEU A 4 4.50 -25.21 -6.96
N LEU A 5 5.22 -25.23 -5.84
CA LEU A 5 6.52 -25.89 -5.77
C LEU A 5 6.34 -27.40 -5.92
N THR A 6 6.97 -27.98 -6.94
CA THR A 6 6.94 -29.42 -7.21
C THR A 6 7.81 -30.17 -6.20
N ASP A 7 7.50 -31.45 -5.96
CA ASP A 7 8.27 -32.36 -5.11
C ASP A 7 8.53 -31.87 -3.67
N ALA A 8 7.55 -31.18 -3.08
CA ALA A 8 7.65 -30.59 -1.73
C ALA A 8 6.69 -31.23 -0.69
N PRO A 9 6.80 -32.54 -0.38
CA PRO A 9 5.89 -33.23 0.53
C PRO A 9 5.95 -32.68 1.95
N ASN A 10 4.86 -32.83 2.71
CA ASN A 10 4.75 -32.40 4.10
C ASN A 10 4.45 -33.59 5.03
N PRO A 11 5.45 -34.17 5.72
CA PRO A 11 5.24 -35.35 6.58
C PRO A 11 4.36 -35.07 7.80
N ARG A 12 4.05 -33.79 8.10
CA ARG A 12 3.28 -33.38 9.28
C ARG A 12 1.79 -33.20 9.00
N ALA A 13 1.34 -33.35 7.75
CA ALA A 13 -0.05 -33.12 7.37
C ALA A 13 -0.64 -34.31 6.60
N VAL A 14 -1.96 -34.41 6.64
CA VAL A 14 -2.73 -35.47 5.97
C VAL A 14 -2.43 -35.46 4.48
N PHE A 15 -2.08 -36.62 3.93
CA PHE A 15 -1.72 -36.80 2.51
C PHE A 15 -0.66 -35.83 1.98
N SER A 16 0.31 -35.44 2.82
CA SER A 16 1.36 -34.47 2.45
C SER A 16 0.84 -33.08 2.04
N SER A 17 -0.35 -32.70 2.50
CA SER A 17 -0.98 -31.40 2.20
C SER A 17 -0.35 -30.23 2.97
N ARG A 18 -0.74 -28.99 2.62
CA ARG A 18 -0.38 -27.76 3.35
C ARG A 18 -1.59 -26.83 3.40
N ALA A 19 -1.74 -26.10 4.51
CA ALA A 19 -2.77 -25.06 4.62
C ALA A 19 -2.39 -23.86 3.73
N VAL A 20 -3.34 -23.40 2.91
CA VAL A 20 -3.14 -22.29 1.97
C VAL A 20 -4.21 -21.20 2.07
N GLY A 21 -5.12 -21.27 3.05
CA GLY A 21 -6.21 -20.30 3.18
C GLY A 21 -5.71 -18.89 3.52
N GLU A 22 -4.97 -18.77 4.61
CA GLU A 22 -4.45 -17.49 5.13
C GLU A 22 -3.03 -17.14 4.65
N PRO A 23 -2.06 -18.08 4.56
CA PRO A 23 -0.67 -17.71 4.27
C PRO A 23 -0.47 -16.86 3.00
N PRO A 24 -1.19 -17.10 1.88
CA PRO A 24 -1.05 -16.27 0.68
C PRO A 24 -1.63 -14.86 0.81
N LEU A 25 -2.48 -14.56 1.79
CA LEU A 25 -3.13 -13.24 1.94
C LEU A 25 -2.08 -12.12 1.99
N PHE A 26 -0.98 -12.34 2.71
CA PHE A 26 0.07 -11.34 2.86
C PHE A 26 0.89 -11.13 1.57
N LEU A 27 0.85 -12.05 0.60
CA LEU A 27 1.52 -11.85 -0.68
C LEU A 27 0.93 -10.66 -1.45
N ALA A 28 -0.32 -10.27 -1.19
CA ALA A 28 -0.92 -9.06 -1.76
C ALA A 28 -0.17 -7.77 -1.35
N SER A 29 0.57 -7.78 -0.24
CA SER A 29 1.43 -6.66 0.17
C SER A 29 2.52 -6.33 -0.85
N SER A 30 2.89 -7.28 -1.73
CA SER A 30 3.81 -7.02 -2.84
C SER A 30 3.34 -5.86 -3.73
N VAL A 31 2.03 -5.77 -3.99
CA VAL A 31 1.43 -4.68 -4.78
C VAL A 31 1.52 -3.36 -4.01
N TYR A 32 1.31 -3.38 -2.70
CA TYR A 32 1.45 -2.19 -1.86
C TYR A 32 2.88 -1.64 -1.91
N PHE A 33 3.90 -2.50 -1.79
CA PHE A 33 5.30 -2.08 -1.89
C PHE A 33 5.68 -1.63 -3.31
N ALA A 34 5.17 -2.28 -4.35
CA ALA A 34 5.37 -1.83 -5.73
C ALA A 34 4.82 -0.40 -5.95
N ILE A 35 3.64 -0.10 -5.39
CA ILE A 35 3.07 1.26 -5.40
C ILE A 35 3.95 2.23 -4.61
N LYS A 36 4.44 1.84 -3.42
CA LYS A 36 5.32 2.68 -2.60
C LYS A 36 6.61 3.05 -3.35
N GLU A 37 7.24 2.10 -4.02
CA GLU A 37 8.43 2.34 -4.85
C GLU A 37 8.12 3.26 -6.03
N ALA A 38 6.98 3.06 -6.72
CA ALA A 38 6.56 3.92 -7.82
C ALA A 38 6.34 5.38 -7.38
N ILE A 39 5.73 5.60 -6.21
CA ILE A 39 5.59 6.94 -5.63
C ILE A 39 6.96 7.50 -5.24
N GLY A 40 7.85 6.68 -4.65
CA GLY A 40 9.21 7.09 -4.29
C GLY A 40 10.00 7.59 -5.50
N ALA A 41 9.86 6.93 -6.65
CA ALA A 41 10.42 7.38 -7.93
C ALA A 41 9.82 8.72 -8.39
N ALA A 42 8.50 8.85 -8.39
CA ALA A 42 7.83 10.12 -8.76
C ALA A 42 8.24 11.30 -7.86
N ARG A 43 8.41 11.06 -6.55
CA ARG A 43 8.90 12.06 -5.59
C ARG A 43 10.33 12.49 -5.89
N LYS A 44 11.18 11.54 -6.27
CA LYS A 44 12.58 11.81 -6.63
C LYS A 44 12.68 12.67 -7.90
N GLU A 45 11.78 12.49 -8.87
CA GLU A 45 11.70 13.33 -10.07
C GLU A 45 11.38 14.80 -9.73
N GLU A 46 10.57 15.05 -8.70
CA GLU A 46 10.26 16.38 -8.17
C GLU A 46 11.29 16.88 -7.13
N GLY A 47 12.41 16.18 -6.94
CA GLY A 47 13.48 16.57 -6.01
C GLY A 47 13.17 16.36 -4.53
N LEU A 48 12.15 15.57 -4.21
CA LEU A 48 11.75 15.22 -2.85
C LEU A 48 12.40 13.91 -2.38
N ASP A 49 12.37 13.67 -1.06
CA ASP A 49 12.83 12.40 -0.52
C ASP A 49 11.93 11.25 -0.98
N SER A 50 12.60 10.21 -1.49
CA SER A 50 12.00 8.92 -1.87
C SER A 50 11.55 8.10 -0.68
N HIS A 51 12.10 8.36 0.52
CA HIS A 51 11.62 7.75 1.76
C HIS A 51 10.44 8.54 2.32
N PHE A 52 9.26 7.92 2.34
CA PHE A 52 8.05 8.54 2.88
C PHE A 52 7.16 7.51 3.57
N TYR A 53 6.30 8.00 4.46
CA TYR A 53 5.26 7.20 5.09
C TYR A 53 4.05 7.12 4.17
N LEU A 54 3.68 5.90 3.77
CA LEU A 54 2.43 5.60 3.11
C LEU A 54 1.58 4.82 4.12
N GLN A 55 0.32 5.23 4.31
CA GLN A 55 -0.61 4.54 5.20
C GLN A 55 -1.47 3.55 4.40
N ALA A 56 -1.55 2.31 4.87
CA ALA A 56 -2.49 1.33 4.32
C ALA A 56 -3.95 1.67 4.70
N PRO A 57 -4.94 1.41 3.82
CA PRO A 57 -4.78 0.98 2.43
C PRO A 57 -4.24 2.10 1.53
N ALA A 58 -3.42 1.75 0.53
CA ALA A 58 -2.95 2.69 -0.50
C ALA A 58 -4.06 3.02 -1.50
N THR A 59 -5.06 3.79 -1.06
CA THR A 59 -6.16 4.25 -1.92
C THR A 59 -5.68 5.22 -2.99
N ALA A 60 -6.42 5.36 -4.09
CA ALA A 60 -6.08 6.31 -5.15
C ALA A 60 -5.89 7.74 -4.63
N ALA A 61 -6.72 8.16 -3.65
CA ALA A 61 -6.59 9.46 -2.99
C ALA A 61 -5.23 9.60 -2.28
N ARG A 62 -4.83 8.61 -1.49
CA ARG A 62 -3.53 8.62 -0.77
C ARG A 62 -2.35 8.55 -1.74
N ILE A 63 -2.43 7.75 -2.79
CA ILE A 63 -1.41 7.68 -3.85
C ILE A 63 -1.24 9.05 -4.52
N ARG A 64 -2.35 9.71 -4.90
CA ARG A 64 -2.29 11.02 -5.56
C ARG A 64 -1.69 12.10 -4.66
N VAL A 65 -2.08 12.17 -3.39
CA VAL A 65 -1.52 13.17 -2.47
C VAL A 65 -0.05 12.87 -2.14
N ALA A 66 0.37 11.61 -2.16
CA ALA A 66 1.75 11.22 -1.86
C ALA A 66 2.76 11.58 -2.96
N CYS A 67 2.40 11.52 -4.25
CA CYS A 67 3.24 12.09 -5.32
C CYS A 67 3.04 13.61 -5.35
N GLN A 68 3.70 14.32 -4.44
CA GLN A 68 3.65 15.78 -4.39
C GLN A 68 4.18 16.38 -5.69
N ASP A 69 3.43 17.33 -6.23
CA ASP A 69 3.72 18.07 -7.45
C ASP A 69 3.14 19.48 -7.34
N LYS A 70 3.32 20.29 -8.39
CA LYS A 70 2.80 21.66 -8.50
C LYS A 70 1.27 21.76 -8.41
N ILE A 71 0.54 20.66 -8.58
CA ILE A 71 -0.92 20.63 -8.45
C ILE A 71 -1.27 20.49 -6.97
N VAL A 72 -0.65 19.52 -6.29
CA VAL A 72 -0.86 19.28 -4.85
C VAL A 72 -0.41 20.48 -4.02
N GLU A 73 0.69 21.14 -4.35
CA GLU A 73 1.17 22.35 -3.65
C GLU A 73 0.18 23.51 -3.66
N LYS A 74 -0.69 23.58 -4.68
CA LYS A 74 -1.69 24.64 -4.79
C LYS A 74 -2.92 24.40 -3.93
N PHE A 75 -3.09 23.21 -3.37
CA PHE A 75 -4.18 22.93 -2.46
C PHE A 75 -3.85 23.44 -1.07
N GLU A 76 -4.54 24.49 -0.63
CA GLU A 76 -4.56 24.87 0.77
C GLU A 76 -5.41 23.86 1.55
N THR A 77 -4.82 23.19 2.54
CA THR A 77 -5.59 22.40 3.49
C THR A 77 -6.53 23.33 4.25
N LEU A 78 -7.83 23.13 4.11
CA LEU A 78 -8.85 23.87 4.87
C LEU A 78 -8.63 23.62 6.38
N LYS A 79 -7.92 24.53 7.05
CA LYS A 79 -7.75 24.58 8.51
C LYS A 79 -8.98 25.18 9.21
N ASN A 80 -10.19 24.83 8.75
CA ASN A 80 -11.40 25.36 9.37
C ASN A 80 -11.90 24.38 10.42
N GLU A 81 -11.65 24.71 11.69
CA GLU A 81 -12.13 23.99 12.88
C GLU A 81 -13.68 23.84 12.92
N SER A 82 -14.39 24.60 12.09
CA SER A 82 -15.86 24.64 12.05
C SER A 82 -16.51 23.68 11.05
N LEU A 83 -15.75 22.90 10.28
CA LEU A 83 -16.27 21.97 9.27
C LEU A 83 -16.15 20.52 9.75
N THR A 84 -17.29 19.85 9.94
CA THR A 84 -17.32 18.42 10.20
C THR A 84 -17.04 17.65 8.91
N PRO A 85 -15.94 16.88 8.82
CA PRO A 85 -15.64 16.10 7.64
C PRO A 85 -16.67 14.98 7.48
N TRP A 86 -16.99 14.64 6.22
CA TRP A 86 -17.90 13.53 5.91
C TRP A 86 -17.31 12.16 6.28
N ASN A 87 -16.00 11.98 6.05
CA ASN A 87 -15.27 10.77 6.39
C ASN A 87 -14.42 11.00 7.64
N VAL A 88 -14.32 9.97 8.47
CA VAL A 88 -13.48 9.96 9.68
C VAL A 88 -12.34 8.95 9.46
N ASP A 89 -11.10 9.40 9.63
CA ASP A 89 -9.96 8.49 9.72
C ASP A 89 -9.96 7.85 11.11
N LEU A 90 -10.13 6.53 11.17
CA LEU A 90 -10.21 5.77 12.43
C LEU A 90 -8.85 5.54 13.10
N TYR A 91 -7.75 5.94 12.44
CA TYR A 91 -6.38 5.64 12.84
C TYR A 91 -5.53 6.92 12.81
N ASN A 92 -5.91 7.90 13.62
CA ASN A 92 -5.12 9.09 13.96
C ASN A 92 -5.31 9.40 15.45
#